data_AF-A0A6A6VPG6-F1
#
_entry.id   AF-A0A6A6VPG6-F1
#
_cell.length_a   1.000
_cell.length_b   1.000
_cell.length_c   1.000
_cell.angle_alpha   90.00
_cell.angle_beta   90.00
_cell.angle_gamma   90.00
#
_symmetry.space_group_name_H-M   'P 1'
#
loop_
_entity.id
_entity.type
_entity.pdbx_description
1 polymer ?
#
loop_
_entity_poly.entity_id
_entity_poly.type
_entity_poly.pdbx_seq_one_letter_code
_entity_poly.pdbx_strand_id
1 'polypeptide(L)'
;MADPFEVRMRFTGQLQHLSASVTAAQKAANFALKNRDQDEDLHSCILEQLEKNSMNNRANIMYFIEHLCDLAQRESHLAYIHYMQRDILRVIDAVCPPDGSGAANVRVVRRVLAALQSKNVLLAETVAELDALLKTREGEAHPFVEKGEEGTVEKKSGARLEKRLIEQRIEEDRERHKRLRENIWAVSEGPDGDGELRKEWEEASEIGDDDELACREEMEERQRVLGLPMKWT
;
A
#
# COMPACT_ATOMS: atom_id res chain seq x y z
N MET A 1 -1.21 -33.76 7.25
CA MET A 1 -0.87 -32.80 8.30
C MET A 1 0.62 -32.55 8.16
N ALA A 2 1.01 -31.32 7.83
CA ALA A 2 2.42 -30.96 7.71
C ALA A 2 3.01 -30.76 9.11
N ASP A 3 4.32 -30.94 9.25
CA ASP A 3 5.02 -30.74 10.53
C ASP A 3 4.95 -29.26 10.97
N PRO A 4 4.49 -28.94 12.19
CA PRO A 4 4.35 -27.54 12.65
C PRO A 4 5.64 -26.73 12.54
N PHE A 5 6.80 -27.34 12.82
CA PHE A 5 8.08 -26.64 12.72
C PHE A 5 8.43 -26.28 11.27
N GLU A 6 8.22 -27.20 10.32
CA GLU A 6 8.40 -26.92 8.89
C GLU A 6 7.47 -25.79 8.41
N VAL A 7 6.19 -25.83 8.81
CA VAL A 7 5.20 -24.81 8.44
C VAL A 7 5.64 -23.43 8.97
N ARG A 8 6.06 -23.36 10.25
CA ARG A 8 6.60 -22.14 10.87
C ARG A 8 7.82 -21.60 10.13
N MET A 9 8.80 -22.45 9.87
CA MET A 9 10.04 -22.07 9.19
C MET A 9 9.75 -21.51 7.79
N ARG A 10 8.88 -22.19 7.04
CA ARG A 10 8.50 -21.80 5.69
C ARG A 10 7.69 -20.51 5.66
N PHE A 11 6.77 -20.32 6.61
CA PHE A 11 5.99 -19.09 6.70
C PHE A 11 6.86 -17.91 7.11
N THR A 12 7.73 -18.10 8.10
CA THR A 12 8.72 -17.11 8.53
C THR A 12 9.59 -16.64 7.35
N GLY A 13 10.10 -17.57 6.55
CA GLY A 13 10.89 -17.23 5.37
C GLY A 13 10.10 -16.46 4.30
N GLN A 14 8.79 -16.72 4.15
CA GLN A 14 7.94 -15.92 3.27
C GLN A 14 7.78 -14.49 3.79
N LEU A 15 7.51 -14.32 5.09
CA LEU A 15 7.34 -13.02 5.73
C LEU A 15 8.63 -12.17 5.71
N GLN A 16 9.80 -12.79 5.85
CA GLN A 16 11.11 -12.10 5.81
C GLN A 16 11.43 -11.49 4.44
N HIS A 17 10.88 -12.06 3.38
CA HIS A 17 11.14 -11.66 2.00
C HIS A 17 9.89 -11.09 1.31
N LEU A 18 8.90 -10.65 2.10
CA LEU A 18 7.75 -9.95 1.55
C LEU A 18 8.20 -8.65 0.87
N SER A 19 7.65 -8.43 -0.31
CA SER A 19 7.88 -7.23 -1.11
C SER A 19 6.58 -6.47 -1.32
N ALA A 20 6.63 -5.34 -2.04
CA ALA A 20 5.44 -4.62 -2.49
C ALA A 20 4.54 -5.40 -3.49
N SER A 21 4.91 -6.63 -3.84
CA SER A 21 4.12 -7.48 -4.74
C SER A 21 2.87 -8.02 -4.05
N VAL A 22 1.70 -7.71 -4.62
CA VAL A 22 0.40 -8.28 -4.20
C VAL A 22 0.43 -9.80 -4.29
N THR A 23 1.05 -10.37 -5.33
CA THR A 23 1.16 -11.81 -5.51
C THR A 23 1.97 -12.46 -4.38
N ALA A 24 3.03 -11.80 -3.88
CA ALA A 24 3.80 -12.31 -2.76
C ALA A 24 2.95 -12.36 -1.48
N ALA A 25 2.19 -11.29 -1.21
CA ALA A 25 1.28 -11.22 -0.07
C ALA A 25 0.14 -12.25 -0.18
N GLN A 26 -0.51 -12.37 -1.34
CA GLN A 26 -1.55 -13.36 -1.61
C GLN A 26 -1.03 -14.79 -1.42
N LYS A 27 0.18 -15.09 -1.91
CA LYS A 27 0.79 -16.41 -1.74
C LYS A 27 1.01 -16.76 -0.26
N ALA A 28 1.50 -15.80 0.52
CA ALA A 28 1.66 -15.96 1.96
C ALA A 28 0.30 -16.14 2.68
N ALA A 29 -0.73 -15.40 2.27
CA ALA A 29 -2.07 -15.50 2.87
C ALA A 29 -2.71 -16.86 2.57
N ASN A 30 -2.63 -17.32 1.33
CA ASN A 30 -3.06 -18.67 0.94
C ASN A 30 -2.29 -19.75 1.69
N PHE A 31 -0.99 -19.55 1.93
CA PHE A 31 -0.20 -20.48 2.73
C PHE A 31 -0.70 -20.55 4.18
N ALA A 32 -1.02 -19.42 4.79
CA ALA A 32 -1.55 -19.36 6.15
C ALA A 32 -2.90 -20.09 6.25
N LEU A 33 -3.86 -19.79 5.38
CA LEU A 33 -5.19 -20.43 5.41
C LEU A 33 -5.16 -21.92 5.06
N LYS A 34 -4.23 -22.34 4.19
CA LYS A 34 -4.01 -23.77 3.92
C LYS A 34 -3.57 -24.54 5.16
N ASN A 35 -2.88 -23.89 6.09
CA ASN A 35 -2.42 -24.48 7.36
C ASN A 35 -3.13 -23.83 8.56
N ARG A 36 -4.44 -23.57 8.41
CA ARG A 36 -5.30 -22.95 9.44
C ARG A 36 -5.40 -23.71 10.76
N ASP A 37 -4.94 -24.96 10.80
CA ASP A 37 -4.82 -25.73 12.03
C ASP A 37 -3.69 -25.25 12.95
N GLN A 38 -2.75 -24.45 12.41
CA GLN A 38 -1.63 -23.82 13.12
C GLN A 38 -1.78 -22.29 13.17
N ASP A 39 -3.00 -21.77 13.07
CA ASP A 39 -3.30 -20.34 12.95
C ASP A 39 -2.70 -19.48 14.07
N GLU A 40 -2.73 -19.95 15.32
CA GLU A 40 -2.15 -19.27 16.49
C GLU A 40 -0.62 -19.12 16.41
N ASP A 41 0.10 -20.19 16.02
CA ASP A 41 1.55 -20.14 15.85
C ASP A 41 1.94 -19.27 14.65
N LEU A 42 1.19 -19.36 13.55
CA LEU A 42 1.41 -18.52 12.37
C LEU A 42 1.14 -17.05 12.67
N HIS A 43 0.11 -16.72 13.45
CA HIS A 43 -0.10 -15.35 13.93
C HIS A 43 1.07 -14.87 14.80
N SER A 44 1.60 -15.73 15.66
CA SER A 44 2.80 -15.43 16.46
C SER A 44 4.02 -15.15 15.56
N CYS A 45 4.16 -15.87 14.45
CA CYS A 45 5.20 -15.59 13.45
C CYS A 45 5.05 -14.21 12.79
N ILE A 46 3.82 -13.76 12.53
CA ILE A 46 3.55 -12.42 11.97
C ILE A 46 4.08 -11.35 12.92
N LEU A 47 3.72 -11.44 14.21
CA LEU A 47 4.16 -10.48 15.23
C LEU A 47 5.68 -10.52 15.41
N GLU A 48 6.29 -11.71 15.43
CA GLU A 48 7.73 -11.88 15.52
C GLU A 48 8.46 -11.23 14.33
N GLN A 49 7.95 -11.41 13.10
CA GLN A 49 8.56 -10.81 11.92
C GLN A 49 8.36 -9.31 11.84
N LEU A 50 7.26 -8.77 12.35
CA LEU A 50 7.06 -7.33 12.51
C LEU A 50 8.10 -6.71 13.44
N GLU A 51 8.53 -7.40 14.50
CA GLU A 51 9.50 -6.87 15.45
C GLU A 51 10.96 -7.03 14.98
N LYS A 52 11.26 -8.04 14.15
CA LYS A 52 12.63 -8.39 13.75
C LYS A 52 13.09 -7.86 12.39
N ASN A 53 12.18 -7.39 11.55
CA ASN A 53 12.52 -6.94 10.19
C ASN A 53 12.72 -5.42 10.06
N SER A 54 13.23 -5.01 8.89
CA SER A 54 13.39 -3.60 8.51
C SER A 54 12.04 -2.89 8.40
N MET A 55 12.02 -1.56 8.60
CA MET A 55 10.80 -0.74 8.50
C MET A 55 10.07 -0.88 7.16
N ASN A 56 10.82 -1.11 6.08
CA ASN A 56 10.23 -1.39 4.77
C ASN A 56 9.47 -2.72 4.77
N ASN A 57 10.11 -3.81 5.23
CA ASN A 57 9.45 -5.11 5.26
C ASN A 57 8.29 -5.13 6.28
N ARG A 58 8.36 -4.37 7.38
CA ARG A 58 7.23 -4.17 8.30
C ARG A 58 6.03 -3.53 7.58
N ALA A 59 6.26 -2.55 6.72
CA ALA A 59 5.20 -1.99 5.87
C ALA A 59 4.65 -3.05 4.90
N ASN A 60 5.51 -3.91 4.31
CA ASN A 60 5.07 -5.01 3.46
C ASN A 60 4.20 -6.02 4.22
N ILE A 61 4.57 -6.37 5.45
CA ILE A 61 3.77 -7.21 6.34
C ILE A 61 2.42 -6.55 6.68
N MET A 62 2.38 -5.23 6.90
CA MET A 62 1.12 -4.49 7.11
C MET A 62 0.14 -4.66 5.92
N TYR A 63 0.63 -4.56 4.68
CA TYR A 63 -0.20 -4.84 3.50
C TYR A 63 -0.59 -6.32 3.38
N PHE A 64 0.30 -7.23 3.78
CA PHE A 64 -0.03 -8.65 3.82
C PHE A 64 -1.17 -8.96 4.82
N ILE A 65 -1.19 -8.31 5.98
CA ILE A 65 -2.25 -8.46 6.99
C ILE A 65 -3.63 -8.13 6.39
N GLU A 66 -3.70 -7.06 5.61
CA GLU A 66 -4.92 -6.67 4.90
C GLU A 66 -5.42 -7.78 3.96
N HIS A 67 -4.51 -8.36 3.17
CA HIS A 67 -4.82 -9.49 2.31
C HIS A 67 -5.20 -10.75 3.08
N LEU A 68 -4.55 -11.04 4.21
CA LEU A 68 -4.86 -12.17 5.06
C LEU A 68 -6.27 -12.05 5.64
N CYS A 69 -6.64 -10.90 6.18
CA CYS A 69 -7.97 -10.67 6.74
C CYS A 69 -9.07 -10.77 5.68
N ASP A 70 -8.86 -10.19 4.49
CA ASP A 70 -9.80 -10.30 3.37
C ASP A 70 -10.01 -11.76 2.96
N LEU A 71 -8.92 -12.51 2.76
CA LEU A 71 -9.02 -13.91 2.36
C LEU A 71 -9.63 -14.78 3.47
N ALA A 72 -9.26 -14.54 4.73
CA ALA A 72 -9.82 -15.23 5.89
C ALA A 72 -11.33 -15.02 6.02
N GLN A 73 -11.83 -13.81 5.71
CA GLN A 73 -13.25 -13.49 5.68
C GLN A 73 -13.97 -14.28 4.58
N ARG A 74 -13.41 -14.34 3.37
CA ARG A 74 -13.97 -15.12 2.24
C ARG A 74 -14.02 -16.61 2.53
N GLU A 75 -13.00 -17.15 3.20
CA GLU A 75 -12.95 -18.57 3.58
C GLU A 75 -13.67 -18.88 4.91
N SER A 76 -14.32 -17.89 5.53
CA SER A 76 -15.02 -18.02 6.82
C SER A 76 -14.15 -18.54 7.97
N HIS A 77 -12.83 -18.31 7.91
CA HIS A 77 -11.90 -18.67 8.98
C HIS A 77 -11.53 -17.41 9.79
N LEU A 78 -12.42 -17.05 10.72
CA LEU A 78 -12.35 -15.76 11.41
C LEU A 78 -11.25 -15.65 12.47
N ALA A 79 -10.52 -16.73 12.79
CA ALA A 79 -9.51 -16.71 13.85
C ALA A 79 -8.44 -15.63 13.63
N TYR A 80 -7.88 -15.54 12.41
CA TYR A 80 -6.94 -14.49 12.05
C TYR A 80 -7.51 -13.07 12.22
N ILE A 81 -8.79 -12.86 11.96
CA ILE A 81 -9.44 -11.56 12.16
C ILE A 81 -9.46 -11.21 13.65
N HIS A 82 -9.87 -12.16 14.51
CA HIS A 82 -9.92 -11.93 15.96
C HIS A 82 -8.53 -11.69 16.55
N TYR A 83 -7.52 -12.47 16.13
CA TYR A 83 -6.14 -12.26 16.56
C TYR A 83 -5.61 -10.89 16.12
N MET A 84 -5.92 -10.48 14.89
CA MET A 84 -5.49 -9.18 14.37
C MET A 84 -6.18 -8.01 15.07
N GLN A 85 -7.49 -8.10 15.33
CA GLN A 85 -8.23 -7.11 16.11
C GLN A 85 -7.67 -6.94 17.52
N ARG A 86 -7.35 -8.06 18.20
CA ARG A 86 -6.75 -8.05 19.54
C ARG A 86 -5.38 -7.37 19.55
N ASP A 87 -4.54 -7.67 18.56
CA ASP A 87 -3.13 -7.26 18.54
C ASP A 87 -2.86 -6.04 17.65
N ILE A 88 -3.90 -5.36 17.12
CA ILE A 88 -3.74 -4.28 16.13
C ILE A 88 -2.84 -3.14 16.63
N LEU A 89 -2.93 -2.79 17.92
CA LEU A 89 -2.07 -1.76 18.52
C LEU A 89 -0.60 -2.20 18.50
N ARG A 90 -0.30 -3.46 18.83
CA ARG A 90 1.06 -4.01 18.78
C ARG A 90 1.59 -4.01 17.34
N VAL A 91 0.74 -4.34 16.37
CA VAL A 91 1.10 -4.29 14.94
C VAL A 91 1.44 -2.86 14.53
N ILE A 92 0.59 -1.88 14.89
CA ILE A 92 0.81 -0.47 14.56
C ILE A 92 2.09 0.04 15.23
N ASP A 93 2.33 -0.28 16.50
CA ASP A 93 3.54 0.11 17.23
C ASP A 93 4.81 -0.51 16.64
N ALA A 94 4.72 -1.72 16.07
CA ALA A 94 5.85 -2.31 15.36
C ALA A 94 6.15 -1.61 14.03
N VAL A 95 5.12 -1.19 13.27
CA VAL A 95 5.28 -0.57 11.93
C VAL A 95 5.58 0.93 12.02
N CYS A 96 4.98 1.61 12.98
CA CYS A 96 5.10 3.04 13.25
C CYS A 96 5.28 3.26 14.76
N PRO A 97 6.48 3.01 15.32
CA PRO A 97 6.70 3.16 16.74
C PRO A 97 6.55 4.62 17.19
N PRO A 98 6.26 4.86 18.49
CA PRO A 98 6.03 6.19 19.03
C PRO A 98 7.30 7.04 19.15
N ASP A 99 8.47 6.53 18.74
CA ASP A 99 9.73 7.27 18.71
C ASP A 99 9.94 8.04 17.38
N GLY A 100 8.94 8.01 16.49
CA GLY A 100 8.99 8.66 15.17
C GLY A 100 9.80 7.88 14.11
N SER A 101 10.48 6.79 14.47
CA SER A 101 11.33 6.02 13.54
C SER A 101 10.57 5.43 12.35
N GLY A 102 9.27 5.19 12.52
CA GLY A 102 8.36 4.68 11.48
C GLY A 102 7.45 5.74 10.85
N ALA A 103 7.73 7.04 11.02
CA ALA A 103 6.87 8.12 10.49
C ALA A 103 6.60 8.01 8.98
N ALA A 104 7.57 7.54 8.20
CA ALA A 104 7.41 7.29 6.76
C ALA A 104 6.34 6.24 6.42
N ASN A 105 6.00 5.37 7.39
CA ASN A 105 4.98 4.34 7.24
C ASN A 105 3.58 4.80 7.69
N VAL A 106 3.39 5.99 8.27
CA VAL A 106 2.07 6.42 8.75
C VAL A 106 1.02 6.37 7.64
N ARG A 107 1.36 6.87 6.44
CA ARG A 107 0.47 6.82 5.27
C ARG A 107 0.10 5.38 4.87
N VAL A 108 1.03 4.44 5.03
CA VAL A 108 0.79 3.02 4.78
C VAL A 108 -0.21 2.46 5.79
N VAL A 109 0.02 2.71 7.09
CA VAL A 109 -0.85 2.23 8.16
C VAL A 109 -2.28 2.76 7.98
N ARG A 110 -2.44 4.08 7.76
CA ARG A 110 -3.77 4.68 7.53
C ARG A 110 -4.51 4.06 6.35
N ARG A 111 -3.80 3.85 5.23
CA ARG A 111 -4.37 3.22 4.05
C ARG A 111 -4.87 1.81 4.35
N VAL A 112 -4.09 1.02 5.09
CA VAL A 112 -4.48 -0.34 5.46
C VAL A 112 -5.65 -0.33 6.45
N LEU A 113 -5.66 0.57 7.44
CA LEU A 113 -6.79 0.69 8.38
C LEU A 113 -8.09 1.05 7.66
N ALA A 114 -8.04 1.98 6.71
CA ALA A 114 -9.19 2.32 5.87
C ALA A 114 -9.66 1.12 5.02
N ALA A 115 -8.73 0.33 4.47
CA ALA A 115 -9.07 -0.89 3.74
C ALA A 115 -9.74 -1.93 4.65
N LEU A 116 -9.21 -2.16 5.86
CA LEU A 116 -9.79 -3.05 6.85
C LEU A 116 -11.18 -2.58 7.30
N GLN A 117 -11.41 -1.28 7.44
CA GLN A 117 -12.72 -0.70 7.71
C GLN A 117 -13.71 -0.97 6.57
N SER A 118 -13.31 -0.70 5.31
CA SER A 118 -14.17 -0.92 4.14
C SER A 118 -14.61 -2.38 3.97
N LYS A 119 -13.80 -3.32 4.49
CA LYS A 119 -14.07 -4.76 4.50
C LYS A 119 -14.77 -5.25 5.76
N ASN A 120 -15.22 -4.35 6.65
CA ASN A 120 -15.85 -4.66 7.93
C ASN A 120 -14.99 -5.54 8.85
N VAL A 121 -13.65 -5.47 8.72
CA VAL A 121 -12.71 -6.13 9.64
C VAL A 121 -12.53 -5.30 10.90
N LEU A 122 -12.54 -3.96 10.78
CA LEU A 122 -12.48 -3.03 11.90
C LEU A 122 -13.72 -2.12 11.90
N LEU A 123 -14.18 -1.74 13.09
CA LEU A 123 -15.26 -0.77 13.25
C LEU A 123 -14.75 0.64 12.90
N ALA A 124 -15.64 1.47 12.37
CA ALA A 124 -15.32 2.86 12.02
C ALA A 124 -14.79 3.66 13.23
N GLU A 125 -15.39 3.45 14.40
CA GLU A 125 -14.98 4.09 15.66
C GLU A 125 -13.55 3.70 16.05
N THR A 126 -13.22 2.41 15.98
CA THR A 126 -11.86 1.92 16.25
C THR A 126 -10.83 2.51 15.29
N VAL A 127 -11.15 2.62 14.00
CA VAL A 127 -10.24 3.24 13.03
C VAL A 127 -10.04 4.73 13.30
N ALA A 128 -11.09 5.45 13.68
CA ALA A 128 -10.99 6.86 14.06
C ALA A 128 -10.09 7.08 15.29
N GLU A 129 -10.19 6.22 16.30
CA GLU A 129 -9.31 6.23 17.48
C GLU A 129 -7.85 5.97 17.11
N LEU A 130 -7.60 4.94 16.28
CA LEU A 130 -6.26 4.60 15.80
C LEU A 130 -5.66 5.72 14.94
N ASP A 131 -6.46 6.36 14.09
CA ASP A 131 -6.02 7.49 13.28
C ASP A 131 -5.66 8.72 14.14
N ALA A 132 -6.38 8.96 15.23
CA ALA A 132 -6.03 10.00 16.19
C ALA A 132 -4.67 9.72 16.85
N LEU A 133 -4.39 8.46 17.21
CA LEU A 133 -3.08 8.03 17.72
C LEU A 133 -1.96 8.16 16.68
N LEU A 134 -2.25 8.00 15.39
CA LEU A 134 -1.25 8.17 14.33
C LEU A 134 -0.92 9.65 14.06
N LYS A 135 -1.86 10.58 14.31
CA LYS A 135 -1.61 12.02 14.13
C LYS A 135 -0.51 12.55 15.07
N THR A 136 -0.43 12.05 16.29
CA THR A 136 0.65 12.44 17.22
C THR A 136 2.02 11.97 16.72
N ARG A 137 2.07 10.80 16.06
CA ARG A 137 3.30 10.20 15.52
C ARG A 137 3.81 10.86 14.24
N GLU A 138 2.97 11.57 13.50
CA GLU A 138 3.41 12.37 12.34
C GLU A 138 4.15 13.64 12.75
N GLY A 139 3.83 14.24 13.90
CA GLY A 139 4.39 15.51 14.34
C GLY A 139 5.87 15.42 14.78
N GLU A 140 6.34 14.23 15.13
CA GLU A 140 7.72 13.98 15.56
C GLU A 140 8.67 13.71 14.36
N ALA A 141 8.12 13.71 13.14
CA ALA A 141 8.79 13.37 11.90
C ALA A 141 9.63 14.52 11.30
N HIS A 142 10.46 15.19 12.10
CA HIS A 142 11.54 16.03 11.56
C HIS A 142 12.94 15.73 12.15
N PRO A 143 13.52 14.54 11.96
CA PRO A 143 14.94 14.31 12.23
C PRO A 143 15.93 15.00 11.27
N PHE A 144 15.48 15.78 10.26
CA PHE A 144 16.36 16.30 9.20
C PHE A 144 16.43 17.84 9.08
N VAL A 145 15.86 18.59 10.02
CA VAL A 145 15.86 20.08 9.95
C VAL A 145 16.71 20.76 11.04
N GLU A 146 17.47 20.03 11.86
CA GLU A 146 18.44 20.67 12.76
C GLU A 146 19.90 20.30 12.46
N LYS A 147 20.60 21.35 12.02
CA LYS A 147 22.05 21.64 12.01
C LYS A 147 22.95 20.74 11.16
N GLY A 148 23.35 21.31 10.02
CA GLY A 148 24.58 20.96 9.35
C GLY A 148 25.78 21.21 10.27
N GLU A 149 26.55 20.15 10.50
CA GLU A 149 27.96 20.24 10.83
C GLU A 149 28.70 19.25 9.93
N GLU A 150 29.61 19.79 9.14
CA GLU A 150 30.50 19.06 8.25
C GLU A 150 31.39 18.12 9.09
N GLY A 151 31.09 16.83 9.04
CA GLY A 151 31.92 15.77 9.62
C GLY A 151 32.29 14.75 8.56
N THR A 152 33.52 14.81 8.07
CA THR A 152 34.12 13.79 7.20
C THR A 152 34.11 12.43 7.88
N VAL A 153 33.36 11.45 7.35
CA VAL A 153 33.40 10.06 7.85
C VAL A 153 33.58 9.08 6.69
N GLU A 154 34.67 8.34 6.75
CA GLU A 154 35.05 7.27 5.85
C GLU A 154 33.95 6.18 5.78
N LYS A 155 33.16 6.17 4.69
CA LYS A 155 32.11 5.19 4.42
C LYS A 155 32.53 4.27 3.27
N LYS A 156 33.00 3.04 3.53
CA LYS A 156 33.38 2.10 2.43
C LYS A 156 32.70 0.73 2.38
N SER A 157 31.85 0.33 3.33
CA SER A 157 31.04 -0.90 3.18
C SER A 157 29.58 -0.76 3.63
N GLY A 158 29.33 -0.27 4.86
CA GLY A 158 27.98 -0.10 5.40
C GLY A 158 27.09 0.87 4.59
N ALA A 159 27.69 1.93 4.05
CA ALA A 159 26.98 2.91 3.24
C ALA A 159 26.43 2.37 1.92
N ARG A 160 27.06 1.35 1.34
CA ARG A 160 26.57 0.70 0.12
C ARG A 160 25.36 -0.19 0.40
N LEU A 161 25.34 -0.87 1.56
CA LEU A 161 24.18 -1.64 2.00
C LEU A 161 23.00 -0.71 2.32
N GLU A 162 23.26 0.37 3.04
CA GLU A 162 22.29 1.43 3.35
C GLU A 162 21.70 2.05 2.07
N LYS A 163 22.54 2.38 1.08
CA LYS A 163 22.11 2.86 -0.24
C LYS A 163 21.21 1.85 -0.96
N ARG A 164 21.56 0.56 -0.96
CA ARG A 164 20.73 -0.49 -1.58
C ARG A 164 19.37 -0.63 -0.91
N LEU A 165 19.31 -0.53 0.42
CA LEU A 165 18.04 -0.59 1.16
C LEU A 165 17.15 0.63 0.84
N ILE A 166 17.75 1.81 0.72
CA ILE A 166 17.05 3.03 0.31
C ILE A 166 16.54 2.90 -1.13
N GLU A 167 17.39 2.47 -2.06
CA GLU A 167 17.01 2.23 -3.47
C GLU A 167 15.88 1.20 -3.58
N GLN A 168 15.96 0.11 -2.82
CA GLN A 168 14.91 -0.90 -2.77
C GLN A 168 13.60 -0.30 -2.26
N ARG A 169 13.63 0.51 -1.20
CA ARG A 169 12.43 1.20 -0.69
C ARG A 169 11.84 2.14 -1.75
N ILE A 170 12.68 2.92 -2.42
CA ILE A 170 12.24 3.84 -3.48
C ILE A 170 11.56 3.07 -4.61
N GLU A 171 12.16 1.96 -5.06
CA GLU A 171 11.56 1.16 -6.15
C GLU A 171 10.26 0.48 -5.70
N GLU A 172 10.19 -0.01 -4.46
CA GLU A 172 8.96 -0.58 -3.91
C GLU A 172 7.85 0.47 -3.79
N ASP A 173 8.14 1.69 -3.32
CA ASP A 173 7.17 2.78 -3.25
C ASP A 173 6.75 3.26 -4.64
N ARG A 174 7.68 3.31 -5.60
CA ARG A 174 7.39 3.60 -7.01
C ARG A 174 6.43 2.58 -7.59
N GLU A 175 6.69 1.30 -7.35
CA GLU A 175 5.86 0.20 -7.85
C GLU A 175 4.47 0.21 -7.19
N ARG A 176 4.37 0.54 -5.91
CA ARG A 176 3.07 0.75 -5.22
C ARG A 176 2.28 1.87 -5.87
N HIS A 177 2.93 3.00 -6.12
CA HIS A 177 2.27 4.18 -6.67
C HIS A 177 1.87 3.99 -8.14
N LYS A 178 2.68 3.23 -8.90
CA LYS A 178 2.33 2.79 -10.25
C LYS A 178 1.05 1.96 -10.25
N ARG A 179 0.96 0.90 -9.43
CA ARG A 179 -0.24 0.05 -9.31
C ARG A 179 -1.49 0.81 -8.88
N LEU A 180 -1.32 1.77 -7.98
CA LEU A 180 -2.37 2.69 -7.55
C LEU A 180 -3.03 3.43 -8.71
N ARG A 181 -2.26 3.74 -9.75
CA ARG A 181 -2.74 4.45 -10.94
C ARG A 181 -3.24 3.53 -12.05
N GLU A 182 -2.90 2.24 -12.03
CA GLU A 182 -3.25 1.27 -13.08
C GLU A 182 -4.77 1.14 -13.28
N ASN A 183 -5.58 1.38 -12.25
CA ASN A 183 -7.04 1.25 -12.31
C ASN A 183 -7.81 2.58 -12.22
N ILE A 184 -7.13 3.74 -12.23
CA ILE A 184 -7.82 5.05 -12.09
C ILE A 184 -8.73 5.35 -13.28
N TRP A 185 -8.33 4.92 -14.47
CA TRP A 185 -9.08 5.10 -15.71
C TRP A 185 -10.21 4.07 -15.87
N ALA A 186 -10.23 3.00 -15.07
CA ALA A 186 -11.26 1.98 -15.18
C ALA A 186 -12.61 2.55 -14.71
N VAL A 187 -13.67 2.27 -15.47
CA VAL A 187 -15.04 2.64 -15.14
C VAL A 187 -15.85 1.37 -14.95
N SER A 188 -16.56 1.27 -13.82
CA SER A 188 -17.50 0.17 -13.60
C SER A 188 -18.79 0.42 -14.39
N GLU A 189 -19.29 -0.60 -15.06
CA GLU A 189 -20.65 -0.55 -15.63
C GLU A 189 -21.66 -0.33 -14.49
N GLY A 190 -22.42 0.76 -14.60
CA GLY A 190 -23.55 1.03 -13.72
C GLY A 190 -24.70 0.04 -13.96
N PRO A 191 -25.68 -0.06 -13.05
CA PRO A 191 -26.83 -0.96 -13.20
C PRO A 191 -27.60 -0.77 -14.52
N ASP A 192 -27.57 0.45 -15.07
CA ASP A 192 -28.28 0.85 -16.28
C ASP A 192 -27.36 0.86 -17.53
N GLY A 193 -26.10 0.42 -17.42
CA GLY A 193 -25.13 0.40 -18.51
C GLY A 193 -24.56 1.77 -18.92
N ASP A 194 -24.87 2.82 -18.16
CA ASP A 194 -24.51 4.23 -18.42
C ASP A 194 -23.39 4.74 -17.49
N GLY A 195 -22.63 3.84 -16.88
CA GLY A 195 -21.61 4.17 -15.88
C GLY A 195 -20.51 5.11 -16.41
N GLU A 196 -20.13 4.95 -17.68
CA GLU A 196 -19.19 5.84 -18.38
C GLU A 196 -19.76 7.25 -18.49
N LEU A 197 -20.98 7.39 -19.04
CA LEU A 197 -21.64 8.68 -19.20
C LEU A 197 -21.85 9.41 -17.87
N ARG A 198 -22.27 8.70 -16.82
CA ARG A 198 -22.44 9.30 -15.48
C ARG A 198 -21.14 9.81 -14.91
N LYS A 199 -20.07 9.03 -15.00
CA LYS A 199 -18.74 9.43 -14.51
C LYS A 199 -18.24 10.65 -15.27
N GLU A 200 -18.33 10.65 -16.60
CA GLU A 200 -17.96 11.80 -17.41
C GLU A 200 -18.79 13.04 -17.05
N TRP A 201 -20.10 12.89 -16.85
CA TRP A 201 -20.96 14.02 -16.48
C TRP A 201 -20.60 14.65 -15.13
N GLU A 202 -20.18 13.83 -14.16
CA GLU A 202 -19.79 14.29 -12.83
C GLU A 202 -18.37 14.85 -12.77
N GLU A 203 -17.44 14.28 -13.55
CA GLU A 203 -16.01 14.61 -13.53
C GLU A 203 -15.58 15.58 -14.64
N ALA A 204 -16.44 15.87 -15.63
CA ALA A 204 -16.12 16.77 -16.73
C ALA A 204 -15.74 18.16 -16.21
N SER A 205 -14.61 18.67 -16.69
CA SER A 205 -14.20 20.05 -16.49
C SER A 205 -14.91 20.98 -17.46
N GLU A 206 -14.90 22.27 -17.15
CA GLU A 206 -15.22 23.30 -18.14
C GLU A 206 -14.19 23.29 -19.28
N ILE A 207 -14.62 23.75 -20.46
CA ILE A 207 -13.74 23.88 -21.64
C ILE A 207 -12.64 24.90 -21.33
N GLY A 208 -11.38 24.51 -21.55
CA GLY A 208 -10.21 25.35 -21.35
C GLY A 208 -9.40 25.59 -22.63
N ASP A 209 -8.32 26.35 -22.47
CA ASP A 209 -7.41 26.71 -23.58
C ASP A 209 -6.80 25.47 -24.27
N ASP A 210 -6.52 24.40 -23.52
CA ASP A 210 -5.99 23.14 -24.05
C ASP A 210 -7.00 22.42 -24.97
N ASP A 211 -8.30 22.52 -24.68
CA ASP A 211 -9.36 21.94 -25.51
C ASP A 211 -9.49 22.70 -26.84
N GLU A 212 -9.42 24.04 -26.80
CA GLU A 212 -9.42 24.86 -28.01
C GLU A 212 -8.21 24.57 -28.90
N LEU A 213 -7.04 24.38 -28.28
CA LEU A 213 -5.81 24.01 -28.98
C LEU A 213 -5.95 22.63 -29.62
N ALA A 214 -6.42 21.62 -28.89
CA ALA A 214 -6.63 20.28 -29.40
C ALA A 214 -7.60 20.27 -30.60
N CYS A 215 -8.72 21.00 -30.50
CA CYS A 215 -9.69 21.15 -31.59
C CYS A 215 -9.09 21.83 -32.83
N ARG A 216 -8.23 22.85 -32.64
CA ARG A 216 -7.52 23.52 -33.72
C ARG A 216 -6.56 22.58 -34.43
N GLU A 217 -5.75 21.85 -33.67
CA GLU A 217 -4.78 20.89 -34.20
C GLU A 217 -5.48 19.77 -34.99
N GLU A 218 -6.59 19.23 -34.47
CA GLU A 218 -7.38 18.21 -35.16
C GLU A 218 -8.00 18.74 -36.46
N MET A 219 -8.48 19.99 -36.45
CA MET A 219 -9.01 20.64 -37.65
C MET A 219 -7.92 20.80 -38.73
N GLU A 220 -6.75 21.28 -38.35
CA GLU A 220 -5.61 21.47 -39.26
C GLU A 220 -5.15 20.14 -39.87
N GLU A 221 -5.09 19.07 -39.06
CA GLU A 221 -4.79 17.72 -39.55
C GLU A 221 -5.85 17.24 -40.55
N ARG A 222 -7.14 17.39 -40.20
CA ARG A 222 -8.25 16.99 -41.09
C ARG A 222 -8.23 17.74 -42.41
N GLN A 223 -7.94 19.04 -42.40
CA GLN A 223 -7.81 19.84 -43.64
C GLN A 223 -6.64 19.36 -44.49
N ARG A 224 -5.51 19.03 -43.87
CA ARG A 224 -4.33 18.47 -44.55
C ARG A 224 -4.65 17.12 -45.21
N VAL A 225 -5.34 16.23 -44.50
CA VAL A 225 -5.72 14.90 -45.02
C VAL A 225 -6.73 15.01 -46.17
N LEU A 226 -7.70 15.91 -46.07
CA LEU A 226 -8.75 16.09 -47.09
C LEU A 226 -8.34 17.02 -48.25
N GLY A 227 -7.16 17.64 -48.19
CA GLY A 227 -6.72 18.61 -49.19
C GLY A 227 -7.59 19.87 -49.25
N LEU A 228 -8.28 20.21 -48.16
CA LEU A 228 -9.11 21.39 -48.08
C LEU A 228 -8.24 22.64 -47.91
N PRO A 229 -8.56 23.76 -48.57
CA PRO A 229 -7.81 24.99 -48.40
C PRO A 229 -7.99 25.51 -46.97
N MET A 230 -6.88 25.84 -46.28
CA MET A 230 -6.92 26.55 -45.00
C MET A 230 -7.65 27.88 -45.20
N LYS A 231 -8.90 27.96 -44.79
CA LYS A 231 -9.66 29.21 -44.74
C LYS A 231 -9.95 29.53 -43.29
N TRP A 232 -9.11 30.40 -42.74
CA TRP A 232 -9.37 31.11 -41.51
C TRP A 232 -10.05 32.45 -41.85
N THR A 233 -11.27 32.67 -41.35
CA THR A 233 -11.87 34.00 -41.19
C THR A 233 -12.46 34.07 -39.81
#